data_AF-A0A5J4RBA4-F1
#
_entry.id   AF-A0A5J4RBA4-F1
#
_cell.length_a   1.000
_cell.length_b   1.000
_cell.length_c   1.000
_cell.angle_alpha   90.00
_cell.angle_beta   90.00
_cell.angle_gamma   90.00
#
_symmetry.space_group_name_H-M   'P 1'
#
loop_
_entity.id
_entity.type
_entity.pdbx_description
1 polymer ?
#
loop_
_entity_poly.entity_id
_entity_poly.type
_entity_poly.pdbx_seq_one_letter_code
_entity_poly.pdbx_strand_id
1 'polypeptide(L)'
;MTDRELTAFMQNWFERFMARFDRLDKHLEKMALKEKLLDGERLLDNQDVCQLLNVSKRTLQRYRSSGELPYQMIYHKTFYKEGDVEAFIKANFAKGENQEDKNPDDTPKDTGDESEETDRD
;
A
#
# COMPACT_ATOMS: atom_id res chain seq x y z
N MET A 1 -51.27 -13.00 2.86
CA MET A 1 -50.17 -12.09 3.20
C MET A 1 -50.14 -11.02 2.14
N THR A 2 -50.39 -9.77 2.51
CA THR A 2 -50.46 -8.64 1.57
C THR A 2 -49.08 -8.00 1.40
N ASP A 3 -48.82 -7.36 0.26
CA ASP A 3 -47.53 -6.69 0.01
C ASP A 3 -47.15 -5.69 1.11
N ARG A 4 -48.14 -5.03 1.73
CA ARG A 4 -47.93 -4.12 2.87
C ARG A 4 -47.36 -4.81 4.11
N GLU A 5 -47.80 -6.04 4.40
CA GLU A 5 -47.27 -6.81 5.53
C GLU A 5 -45.83 -7.26 5.27
N LEU A 6 -45.51 -7.61 4.02
CA LEU A 6 -44.16 -7.98 3.61
C LEU A 6 -43.21 -6.78 3.67
N THR A 7 -43.63 -5.60 3.18
CA THR A 7 -42.81 -4.39 3.28
C THR A 7 -42.55 -4.01 4.73
N ALA A 8 -43.57 -4.04 5.59
CA ALA A 8 -43.41 -3.72 7.02
C ALA A 8 -42.46 -4.71 7.73
N PHE A 9 -42.58 -5.99 7.42
CA PHE A 9 -41.66 -7.02 7.92
C PHE A 9 -40.21 -6.76 7.47
N MET A 10 -40.01 -6.49 6.18
CA MET A 10 -38.69 -6.23 5.61
C MET A 10 -38.07 -4.96 6.18
N GLN A 11 -38.86 -3.90 6.40
CA GLN A 11 -38.38 -2.64 6.97
C GLN A 11 -37.88 -2.85 8.40
N ASN A 12 -38.66 -3.54 9.24
CA ASN A 12 -38.27 -3.86 10.61
C ASN A 12 -37.07 -4.81 10.66
N TRP A 13 -36.99 -5.78 9.74
CA TRP A 13 -35.84 -6.66 9.62
C TRP A 13 -34.58 -5.88 9.20
N PHE A 14 -34.71 -5.00 8.21
CA PHE A 14 -33.61 -4.20 7.69
C PHE A 14 -33.09 -3.21 8.73
N GLU A 15 -33.98 -2.58 9.51
CA GLU A 15 -33.58 -1.71 10.62
C GLU A 15 -32.74 -2.48 11.66
N ARG A 16 -33.15 -3.70 12.02
CA ARG A 16 -32.37 -4.56 12.93
C ARG A 16 -31.05 -5.01 12.31
N PHE A 17 -31.04 -5.27 11.01
CA PHE A 17 -29.83 -5.64 10.27
C PHE A 17 -28.83 -4.48 10.23
N MET A 18 -29.27 -3.28 9.88
CA MET A 18 -28.44 -2.06 9.85
C MET A 18 -27.90 -1.74 11.24
N ALA A 19 -28.71 -1.86 12.30
CA ALA A 19 -28.24 -1.66 13.66
C ALA A 19 -27.12 -2.65 14.06
N ARG A 20 -27.11 -3.87 13.52
CA ARG A 20 -26.02 -4.84 13.73
C ARG A 20 -24.83 -4.53 12.83
N PHE A 21 -25.07 -4.09 11.61
CA PHE A 21 -24.03 -3.69 10.66
C PHE A 21 -23.22 -2.50 11.20
N ASP A 22 -23.88 -1.46 11.71
CA ASP A 22 -23.22 -0.29 12.31
C ASP A 22 -22.32 -0.66 13.50
N ARG A 23 -22.70 -1.69 14.26
CA ARG A 23 -21.84 -2.20 15.35
C ARG A 23 -20.60 -2.89 14.80
N LEU A 24 -20.71 -3.62 13.71
CA LEU A 24 -19.55 -4.24 13.06
C LEU A 24 -18.62 -3.17 12.49
N ASP A 25 -19.17 -2.14 11.86
CA ASP A 25 -18.42 -1.04 11.29
C ASP A 25 -17.60 -0.29 12.37
N LYS A 26 -18.25 0.08 13.48
CA LYS A 26 -17.57 0.69 14.63
C LYS A 26 -16.48 -0.19 15.24
N HIS A 27 -16.65 -1.51 15.24
CA HIS A 27 -15.63 -2.43 15.71
C HIS A 27 -14.46 -2.52 14.73
N LEU A 28 -14.73 -2.48 13.43
CA LEU A 28 -13.71 -2.48 12.39
C LEU A 28 -12.90 -1.17 12.42
N GLU A 29 -13.55 -0.02 12.57
CA GLU A 29 -12.87 1.27 12.75
C GLU A 29 -11.91 1.24 13.94
N LYS A 30 -12.36 0.73 15.10
CA LYS A 30 -11.52 0.60 16.30
C LYS A 30 -10.35 -0.36 16.09
N MET A 31 -10.56 -1.45 15.37
CA MET A 31 -9.48 -2.38 15.03
C MET A 31 -8.48 -1.75 14.06
N ALA A 32 -8.95 -1.03 13.04
CA ALA A 32 -8.11 -0.32 12.09
C ALA A 32 -7.28 0.79 12.77
N LEU A 33 -7.89 1.52 13.71
CA LEU A 33 -7.16 2.48 14.56
C LEU A 33 -6.09 1.79 15.40
N LYS A 34 -6.39 0.64 16.00
CA LYS A 34 -5.42 -0.12 16.79
C LYS A 34 -4.30 -0.73 15.92
N GLU A 35 -4.60 -1.15 14.70
CA GLU A 35 -3.60 -1.65 13.74
C GLU A 35 -2.67 -0.53 13.26
N LYS A 36 -3.19 0.70 13.14
CA LYS A 36 -2.39 1.89 12.84
C LYS A 36 -1.58 2.40 14.03
N LEU A 37 -1.82 1.93 15.26
CA LEU A 37 -1.03 2.28 16.44
C LEU A 37 -0.40 1.01 17.06
N LEU A 38 0.80 0.64 16.61
CA LEU A 38 1.60 -0.36 17.31
C LEU A 38 2.51 0.32 18.32
N ASP A 39 2.43 -0.13 19.58
CA ASP A 39 3.25 0.39 20.69
C ASP A 39 3.05 1.90 20.97
N GLY A 40 1.88 2.45 20.61
CA GLY A 40 1.56 3.87 20.74
C GLY A 40 2.13 4.75 19.63
N GLU A 41 2.84 4.16 18.67
CA GLU A 41 3.39 4.85 17.51
C GLU A 41 2.58 4.56 16.26
N ARG A 42 2.34 5.60 15.44
CA ARG A 42 1.59 5.46 14.21
C ARG A 42 2.40 4.68 13.17
N LEU A 43 1.76 3.69 12.56
CA LEU A 43 2.32 2.96 11.43
C LEU A 43 1.77 3.49 10.12
N LEU A 44 2.69 3.69 9.18
CA LEU A 44 2.45 4.08 7.81
C LEU A 44 2.65 2.86 6.91
N ASP A 45 1.77 2.66 5.95
CA ASP A 45 1.96 1.63 4.93
C ASP A 45 2.78 2.19 3.74
N ASN A 46 3.03 1.35 2.73
CA ASN A 46 3.77 1.78 1.54
C ASN A 46 3.10 2.95 0.81
N GLN A 47 1.77 3.03 0.82
CA GLN A 47 1.02 4.08 0.12
C GLN A 47 1.17 5.41 0.85
N ASP A 48 0.99 5.40 2.17
CA ASP A 48 1.17 6.55 3.04
C ASP A 48 2.59 7.13 2.89
N VAL A 49 3.62 6.27 2.92
CA VAL A 49 5.02 6.72 2.78
C VAL A 49 5.33 7.24 1.37
N CYS A 50 4.82 6.60 0.31
CA CYS A 50 5.01 7.11 -1.05
C CYS A 50 4.40 8.50 -1.22
N GLN A 51 3.22 8.74 -0.65
CA GLN A 51 2.57 10.05 -0.67
C GLN A 51 3.33 11.08 0.16
N LEU A 52 3.78 10.70 1.35
CA LEU A 52 4.49 11.61 2.26
C LEU A 52 5.85 12.05 1.71
N LEU A 53 6.59 11.13 1.10
CA LEU A 53 7.90 11.42 0.50
C LEU A 53 7.79 11.92 -0.95
N ASN A 54 6.61 11.88 -1.55
CA ASN A 54 6.36 12.16 -2.97
C ASN A 54 7.28 11.34 -3.91
N VAL A 55 7.38 10.03 -3.64
CA VAL A 55 8.24 9.12 -4.39
C VAL A 55 7.47 7.94 -4.99
N SER A 56 8.08 7.30 -6.00
CA SER A 56 7.55 6.06 -6.56
C SER A 56 7.79 4.86 -5.63
N LYS A 57 7.01 3.79 -5.82
CA LYS A 57 7.23 2.50 -5.13
C LYS A 57 8.64 1.93 -5.38
N ARG A 58 9.22 2.17 -6.56
CA ARG A 58 10.58 1.75 -6.92
C ARG A 58 11.61 2.49 -6.07
N THR A 59 11.44 3.79 -5.86
CA THR A 59 12.28 4.61 -4.99
C THR A 59 12.16 4.17 -3.53
N LEU A 60 10.94 3.91 -3.05
CA LEU A 60 10.72 3.40 -1.70
C LEU A 60 11.36 2.01 -1.49
N GLN A 61 11.33 1.15 -2.51
CA GLN A 61 12.03 -0.13 -2.47
C GLN A 61 13.55 0.05 -2.37
N ARG A 62 14.12 1.05 -3.07
CA ARG A 62 15.54 1.38 -2.96
C ARG A 62 15.92 1.75 -1.53
N TYR A 63 15.17 2.67 -0.91
CA TYR A 63 15.41 3.10 0.48
C TYR A 63 15.32 1.94 1.49
N ARG A 64 14.45 0.97 1.24
CA ARG A 64 14.40 -0.27 2.02
C ARG A 64 15.62 -1.15 1.80
N SER A 65 16.02 -1.36 0.55
CA SER A 65 17.16 -2.21 0.21
C SER A 65 18.52 -1.61 0.61
N SER A 66 18.63 -0.27 0.64
CA SER A 66 19.82 0.43 1.12
C SER A 66 19.88 0.55 2.64
N GLY A 67 18.79 0.25 3.35
CA GLY A 67 18.69 0.35 4.80
C GLY A 67 18.54 1.79 5.32
N GLU A 68 18.36 2.77 4.44
CA GLU A 68 18.15 4.17 4.83
C GLU A 68 16.82 4.38 5.55
N LEU A 69 15.79 3.59 5.19
CA LEU A 69 14.47 3.67 5.80
C LEU A 69 14.13 2.35 6.54
N PRO A 70 14.13 2.36 7.89
CA PRO A 70 13.73 1.21 8.69
C PRO A 70 12.29 0.77 8.39
N TYR A 71 12.05 -0.53 8.33
CA TYR A 71 10.73 -1.10 8.10
C TYR A 71 10.46 -2.31 8.98
N GLN A 72 9.18 -2.62 9.18
CA GLN A 72 8.71 -3.79 9.91
C GLN A 72 7.70 -4.57 9.06
N MET A 73 7.67 -5.88 9.24
CA MET A 73 6.68 -6.75 8.58
C MET A 73 5.65 -7.24 9.59
N ILE A 74 4.39 -6.91 9.36
CA ILE A 74 3.26 -7.34 10.18
C ILE A 74 2.24 -7.98 9.24
N TYR A 75 1.86 -9.23 9.52
CA TYR A 75 0.94 -10.01 8.68
C TYR A 75 1.27 -9.96 7.17
N HIS A 76 2.56 -10.11 6.82
CA HIS A 76 3.07 -10.06 5.45
C HIS A 76 2.95 -8.69 4.73
N LYS A 77 2.55 -7.64 5.46
CA LYS A 77 2.57 -6.26 4.96
C LYS A 77 3.74 -5.50 5.56
N THR A 78 4.35 -4.62 4.75
CA THR A 78 5.42 -3.73 5.19
C THR A 78 4.81 -2.47 5.78
N PHE A 79 5.26 -2.13 6.99
CA PHE A 79 4.91 -0.91 7.70
C PHE A 79 6.15 -0.15 8.12
N TYR A 80 5.99 1.15 8.28
CA TYR A 80 7.03 2.08 8.71
C TYR A 80 6.53 2.84 9.92
N LYS A 81 7.42 3.10 10.87
CA LYS A 81 7.12 3.95 12.02
C LYS A 81 7.12 5.41 11.60
N GLU A 82 6.15 6.18 12.06
CA GLU A 82 6.08 7.62 11.78
C GLU A 82 7.36 8.34 12.23
N GLY A 83 7.92 8.00 13.39
CA GLY A 83 9.17 8.61 13.89
C GLY A 83 10.38 8.33 12.99
N ASP A 84 10.51 7.11 12.47
CA ASP A 84 11.60 6.73 11.57
C ASP A 84 11.47 7.44 10.21
N VAL A 85 10.25 7.56 9.68
CA VAL A 85 9.99 8.27 8.42
C VAL A 85 10.27 9.76 8.58
N GLU A 86 9.88 10.38 9.70
CA GLU A 86 10.24 11.77 9.99
C GLU A 86 11.75 11.98 10.10
N ALA A 87 12.46 11.07 10.77
CA ALA A 87 13.91 11.14 10.90
C ALA A 87 14.59 11.04 9.53
N PHE A 88 14.10 10.13 8.68
CA PHE A 88 14.54 10.00 7.29
C PHE A 88 14.31 11.29 6.50
N ILE A 89 13.12 11.92 6.64
CA ILE A 89 12.82 13.18 5.98
C ILE A 89 13.82 14.27 6.42
N LYS A 90 14.04 14.40 7.74
CA LYS A 90 14.97 15.39 8.30
C LYS A 90 16.41 15.15 7.82
N ALA A 91 16.85 13.89 7.70
CA ALA A 91 18.20 13.55 7.28
C ALA A 91 18.46 13.79 5.78
N ASN A 92 17.48 13.46 4.93
CA ASN A 92 17.64 13.47 3.47
C ASN A 92 17.19 14.78 2.81
N PHE A 93 16.12 15.41 3.29
CA PHE A 93 15.64 16.68 2.72
C PHE A 93 16.41 17.90 3.23
N ALA A 94 17.17 17.78 4.32
CA ALA A 94 18.15 18.81 4.68
C ALA A 94 19.39 18.82 3.75
N LYS A 95 19.52 17.84 2.86
CA LYS A 95 20.75 17.58 2.08
C LYS A 95 20.59 17.60 0.56
N GLY A 96 19.38 17.71 -0.02
CA GLY A 96 19.21 17.43 -1.45
C GLY A 96 18.06 18.16 -2.16
N GLU A 97 18.28 19.42 -2.52
CA GLU A 97 18.11 19.75 -3.95
C GLU A 97 19.26 19.02 -4.69
N ASN A 98 18.97 18.31 -5.77
CA ASN A 98 19.90 17.52 -6.63
C ASN A 98 20.02 16.01 -6.32
N GLN A 99 19.13 15.22 -6.94
CA GLN A 99 19.56 14.09 -7.76
C GLN A 99 18.46 13.78 -8.77
N GLU A 100 18.59 14.43 -9.93
CA GLU A 100 17.87 14.11 -11.16
C GLU A 100 18.05 12.63 -11.48
N ASP A 101 16.94 11.98 -11.81
CA ASP A 101 16.87 10.62 -12.34
C ASP A 101 17.72 10.51 -13.61
N LYS A 102 19.00 10.15 -13.47
CA LYS A 102 19.75 9.53 -14.57
C LYS A 102 19.31 8.08 -14.66
N ASN A 103 18.30 7.83 -15.50
CA ASN A 103 18.08 6.51 -16.09
C ASN A 103 19.19 6.24 -17.12
N PRO A 104 19.91 5.12 -16.99
CA PRO A 104 20.32 4.35 -18.15
C PRO A 104 19.57 3.01 -18.07
N ASP A 105 18.41 2.94 -18.70
CA ASP A 105 17.83 1.64 -19.06
C ASP A 105 18.36 1.31 -20.45
N ASP A 106 19.54 0.69 -20.45
CA ASP A 106 20.16 0.06 -21.60
C ASP A 106 19.36 -1.23 -21.83
N THR A 107 18.33 -1.16 -22.68
CA THR A 107 17.56 -2.32 -23.10
C THR A 107 18.41 -3.14 -24.08
N PRO A 108 18.79 -4.40 -23.80
CA PRO A 108 19.36 -5.25 -24.84
C PRO A 108 18.24 -5.60 -25.81
N LYS A 109 18.33 -5.02 -27.00
CA LYS A 109 17.51 -5.28 -28.17
C LYS A 109 18.24 -6.29 -29.04
N ASP A 110 17.84 -7.55 -28.98
CA ASP A 110 17.86 -8.52 -30.10
C ASP A 110 17.29 -9.85 -29.56
N THR A 111 16.33 -10.52 -30.17
CA THR A 111 16.36 -10.94 -31.58
C THR A 111 14.94 -11.27 -32.03
N GLY A 112 14.58 -10.80 -33.23
CA GLY A 112 13.39 -11.23 -33.95
C GLY A 112 13.66 -12.49 -34.78
N ASP A 113 12.78 -13.47 -34.59
CA ASP A 113 12.01 -14.25 -35.57
C ASP A 113 12.58 -14.86 -36.88
N GLU A 114 11.99 -16.01 -37.18
CA GLU A 114 11.82 -16.72 -38.47
C GLU A 114 12.94 -17.56 -39.11
N SER A 115 12.46 -18.48 -39.95
CA SER A 115 12.86 -19.87 -40.20
C SER A 115 13.46 -20.17 -41.59
N GLU A 116 13.66 -21.47 -41.90
CA GLU A 116 14.09 -22.14 -43.16
C GLU A 116 15.62 -22.37 -43.32
N GLU A 117 16.16 -23.60 -43.34
CA GLU A 117 16.07 -24.80 -44.21
C GLU A 117 17.33 -24.95 -45.09
N THR A 118 17.77 -26.21 -45.28
CA THR A 118 18.66 -26.79 -46.33
C THR A 118 20.14 -27.10 -46.01
N ASP A 119 20.40 -28.40 -45.77
CA ASP A 119 21.19 -29.38 -46.55
C ASP A 119 22.71 -29.21 -46.90
N ARG A 120 23.41 -30.39 -46.85
CA ARG A 120 24.76 -30.78 -47.35
C ARG A 120 25.97 -30.50 -46.44
N ASP A 121 26.96 -31.38 -46.26
CA ASP A 121 27.49 -32.55 -47.02
C ASP A 121 27.71 -33.80 -46.13
#